data_AF-A0A9E4ZHT3-F1
#
_entry.id   AF-A0A9E4ZHT3-F1
#
_cell.length_a   1.000
_cell.length_b   1.000
_cell.length_c   1.000
_cell.angle_alpha   90.00
_cell.angle_beta   90.00
_cell.angle_gamma   90.00
#
_symmetry.space_group_name_H-M   'P 1'
#
loop_
_entity.id
_entity.type
_entity.pdbx_description
1 polymer ?
#
loop_
_entity_poly.entity_id
_entity_poly.type
_entity_poly.pdbx_seq_one_letter_code
_entity_poly.pdbx_strand_id
1 'polypeptide(L)'
;MTRYDFFELLPLVVLMVIAFLYTVGYAIGRLPEDYYSFLNGMLFFLTAIYVWLTLRILKDNQKSREIEFIERQLEKLYYPLKDALLFNNFPGNISRDQLREGDCRPIDNIIPYQYLIENETRGKLSRYIDIFISMQKMDVPKAHLILKSEELFQAIEKDIKYLNNQLDELTH
;
A
#
# COMPACT_ATOMS: atom_id res chain seq x y z
N MET A 1 -7.59 -23.88 12.86
CA MET A 1 -8.74 -24.45 12.12
C MET A 1 -8.50 -24.13 10.66
N THR A 2 -7.90 -25.05 9.92
CA THR A 2 -7.49 -24.88 8.52
C THR A 2 -8.73 -24.94 7.63
N ARG A 3 -9.29 -23.77 7.29
CA ARG A 3 -10.20 -23.67 6.14
C ARG A 3 -9.34 -23.91 4.91
N TYR A 4 -9.34 -25.14 4.40
CA TYR A 4 -9.00 -25.33 3.00
C TYR A 4 -10.03 -24.54 2.22
N ASP A 5 -9.60 -23.46 1.58
CA ASP A 5 -10.49 -22.68 0.74
C ASP A 5 -11.02 -23.62 -0.34
N PHE A 6 -12.33 -23.56 -0.58
CA PHE A 6 -13.02 -24.38 -1.58
C PHE A 6 -12.29 -24.37 -2.94
N PHE A 7 -11.57 -23.28 -3.24
CA PHE A 7 -10.72 -23.08 -4.41
C PHE A 7 -9.43 -23.91 -4.45
N GLU A 8 -8.83 -24.26 -3.31
CA GLU A 8 -7.65 -25.15 -3.26
C GLU A 8 -8.03 -26.62 -3.47
N LEU A 9 -9.23 -27.01 -3.05
CA LEU A 9 -9.72 -28.39 -3.17
C LEU A 9 -10.36 -28.69 -4.53
N LEU A 10 -10.87 -27.66 -5.22
CA LEU A 10 -11.55 -27.82 -6.51
C LEU A 10 -10.69 -28.48 -7.60
N PRO A 11 -9.40 -28.14 -7.80
CA PRO A 11 -8.54 -28.81 -8.76
C PRO A 11 -8.33 -30.29 -8.42
N LEU A 12 -8.22 -30.61 -7.12
CA LEU A 12 -8.00 -31.96 -6.64
C LEU A 12 -9.25 -32.82 -6.82
N VAL A 13 -10.43 -32.26 -6.53
CA VAL A 13 -11.73 -32.91 -6.78
C VAL A 13 -11.94 -33.16 -8.28
N VAL A 14 -11.62 -32.18 -9.13
CA VAL A 14 -11.73 -32.32 -10.59
C VAL A 14 -10.77 -33.40 -11.12
N LEU A 15 -9.51 -33.41 -10.68
CA LEU A 15 -8.52 -34.45 -11.03
C LEU A 15 -8.99 -35.83 -10.57
N MET A 16 -9.56 -35.95 -9.37
CA MET A 16 -10.12 -37.20 -8.88
C MET A 16 -11.30 -37.68 -9.74
N VAL A 17 -12.19 -36.80 -10.15
CA VAL A 17 -13.33 -37.14 -11.03
C VAL A 17 -12.84 -37.58 -12.42
N ILE A 18 -11.84 -36.90 -12.99
CA ILE A 18 -11.25 -37.29 -14.29
C ILE A 18 -10.56 -38.65 -14.19
N ALA A 19 -9.76 -38.87 -13.14
CA ALA A 19 -9.10 -40.15 -12.90
C ALA A 19 -10.10 -41.29 -12.67
N PHE A 20 -11.20 -41.02 -11.96
CA PHE A 20 -12.29 -41.96 -11.74
C PHE A 20 -13.00 -42.33 -13.06
N LEU A 21 -13.36 -41.33 -13.88
CA LEU A 21 -14.00 -41.58 -15.18
C LEU A 21 -13.08 -42.35 -16.14
N TYR A 22 -11.78 -42.04 -16.13
CA TYR A 22 -10.78 -42.75 -16.93
C TYR A 22 -10.62 -44.21 -16.50
N THR A 23 -10.54 -44.47 -15.19
CA THR A 23 -10.40 -45.83 -14.63
C THR A 23 -11.66 -46.67 -14.85
N VAL A 24 -12.85 -46.09 -14.68
CA VAL A 24 -14.13 -46.74 -14.97
C VAL A 24 -14.26 -47.05 -16.46
N GLY A 25 -13.92 -46.09 -17.33
CA GLY A 25 -13.97 -46.29 -18.78
C GLY A 25 -12.99 -47.37 -19.28
N TYR A 26 -11.80 -47.46 -18.68
CA TYR A 26 -10.82 -48.51 -18.95
C TYR A 26 -11.33 -49.90 -18.48
N ALA A 27 -11.97 -49.96 -17.32
CA ALA A 27 -12.50 -51.20 -16.75
C ALA A 27 -13.67 -51.80 -17.57
N ILE A 28 -14.42 -50.96 -18.31
CA ILE A 28 -15.59 -51.37 -19.11
C ILE A 28 -15.18 -51.84 -20.53
N GLY A 29 -13.90 -51.73 -20.91
CA GLY A 29 -13.32 -52.52 -22.01
C GLY A 29 -13.39 -51.93 -23.43
N ARG A 30 -13.92 -50.72 -23.63
CA ARG A 30 -13.67 -49.87 -24.81
C ARG A 30 -14.34 -48.51 -24.62
N LEU A 31 -13.55 -47.47 -24.47
CA LEU A 31 -14.03 -46.10 -24.62
C LEU A 31 -14.06 -45.77 -26.12
N PRO A 32 -15.21 -45.37 -26.70
CA PRO A 32 -15.28 -44.88 -28.07
C PRO A 32 -14.27 -43.75 -28.30
N GLU A 33 -13.74 -43.57 -29.52
CA GLU A 33 -12.85 -42.43 -29.84
C GLU A 33 -13.50 -41.07 -29.48
N ASP A 34 -14.82 -40.99 -29.61
CA ASP A 34 -15.63 -39.82 -29.21
C ASP A 34 -15.52 -39.50 -27.71
N TYR A 35 -15.26 -40.49 -26.86
CA TYR A 35 -15.09 -40.31 -25.42
C TYR A 35 -13.75 -39.63 -25.08
N TYR A 36 -12.68 -39.95 -25.82
CA TYR A 36 -11.40 -39.26 -25.67
C TYR A 36 -11.49 -37.81 -26.12
N SER A 37 -12.21 -37.54 -27.21
CA SER A 37 -12.50 -36.18 -27.67
C SER A 37 -13.31 -35.39 -26.65
N PHE A 38 -14.33 -36.02 -26.05
CA PHE A 38 -15.12 -35.42 -24.97
C PHE A 38 -14.29 -35.11 -23.72
N LEU A 39 -13.48 -36.06 -23.25
CA LEU A 39 -12.58 -35.86 -22.12
C LEU A 39 -11.56 -34.75 -22.36
N ASN A 40 -10.96 -34.69 -23.55
CA ASN A 40 -10.03 -33.64 -23.94
C ASN A 40 -10.72 -32.26 -24.00
N GLY A 41 -11.94 -32.20 -24.54
CA GLY A 41 -12.74 -30.96 -24.53
C GLY A 41 -13.07 -30.50 -23.11
N MET A 42 -13.44 -31.42 -22.22
CA MET A 42 -13.72 -31.14 -20.81
C MET A 42 -12.46 -30.65 -20.08
N LEU A 43 -11.32 -31.30 -20.30
CA LEU A 43 -10.02 -30.89 -19.77
C LEU A 43 -9.64 -29.48 -20.24
N PHE A 44 -9.83 -29.18 -21.53
CA PHE A 44 -9.56 -27.86 -22.09
C PHE A 44 -10.44 -26.78 -21.44
N PHE A 45 -11.74 -27.05 -21.30
CA PHE A 45 -12.67 -26.14 -20.67
C PHE A 45 -12.34 -25.89 -19.19
N LEU A 46 -12.01 -26.95 -18.44
CA LEU A 46 -11.57 -26.85 -17.05
C LEU A 46 -10.26 -26.05 -16.92
N THR A 47 -9.31 -26.27 -17.83
CA THR A 47 -8.07 -25.50 -17.88
C THR A 47 -8.35 -24.02 -18.15
N ALA A 48 -9.27 -23.71 -19.06
CA ALA A 48 -9.66 -22.33 -19.34
C ALA A 48 -10.30 -21.64 -18.12
N ILE A 49 -11.20 -22.34 -17.41
CA ILE A 49 -11.79 -21.83 -16.15
C ILE A 49 -10.70 -21.59 -15.10
N TYR A 50 -9.77 -22.53 -14.96
CA TYR A 50 -8.69 -22.44 -13.99
C TYR A 50 -7.77 -21.25 -14.28
N VAL A 51 -7.36 -21.05 -15.54
CA VAL A 51 -6.56 -19.90 -15.94
C VAL A 51 -7.32 -18.59 -15.66
N TRP A 52 -8.60 -18.54 -15.99
CA TRP A 52 -9.43 -17.36 -15.73
C TRP A 52 -9.53 -17.03 -14.23
N LEU A 53 -9.76 -18.05 -13.37
CA LEU A 53 -9.78 -17.89 -11.91
C LEU A 53 -8.42 -17.42 -11.37
N THR A 54 -7.34 -18.03 -11.85
CA THR A 54 -5.97 -17.69 -11.43
C THR A 54 -5.65 -16.23 -11.76
N LEU A 55 -5.99 -15.78 -12.97
CA LEU A 55 -5.80 -14.38 -13.38
C LEU A 55 -6.63 -13.42 -12.52
N ARG A 56 -7.84 -13.81 -12.12
CA ARG A 56 -8.68 -13.01 -11.22
C ARG A 56 -8.05 -12.88 -9.83
N ILE A 57 -7.61 -14.00 -9.24
CA ILE A 57 -6.95 -14.02 -7.93
C ILE A 57 -5.65 -13.19 -7.96
N LEU A 58 -4.87 -13.28 -9.03
CA LEU A 58 -3.65 -12.49 -9.18
C LEU A 58 -3.95 -10.98 -9.20
N LYS A 59 -5.00 -10.56 -9.90
CA LYS A 59 -5.43 -9.16 -9.92
C LYS A 59 -5.93 -8.70 -8.54
N ASP A 60 -6.73 -9.51 -7.87
CA ASP A 60 -7.24 -9.20 -6.53
C ASP A 60 -6.08 -9.08 -5.51
N ASN A 61 -5.09 -9.98 -5.60
CA ASN A 61 -3.88 -9.92 -4.78
C ASN A 61 -3.01 -8.69 -5.09
N GLN A 62 -2.90 -8.28 -6.36
CA GLN A 62 -2.18 -7.05 -6.72
C GLN A 62 -2.87 -5.82 -6.13
N LYS A 63 -4.19 -5.71 -6.33
CA LYS A 63 -5.02 -4.64 -5.78
C LYS A 63 -4.92 -4.58 -4.25
N SER A 64 -4.99 -5.72 -3.56
CA SER A 64 -4.84 -5.79 -2.11
C SER A 64 -3.45 -5.35 -1.63
N ARG A 65 -2.38 -5.71 -2.35
CA ARG A 65 -1.01 -5.28 -2.01
C ARG A 65 -0.82 -3.77 -2.21
N GLU A 66 -1.43 -3.20 -3.25
CA GLU A 66 -1.39 -1.76 -3.50
C GLU A 66 -2.12 -0.99 -2.40
N ILE A 67 -3.30 -1.45 -1.98
CA ILE A 67 -4.02 -0.87 -0.82
C ILE A 67 -3.15 -0.94 0.44
N GLU A 68 -2.62 -2.11 0.78
CA GLU A 68 -1.79 -2.29 1.99
C GLU A 68 -0.54 -1.40 1.96
N PHE A 69 0.05 -1.20 0.78
CA PHE A 69 1.19 -0.32 0.60
C PHE A 69 0.82 1.15 0.85
N ILE A 70 -0.30 1.62 0.29
CA ILE A 70 -0.81 2.99 0.50
C ILE A 70 -1.19 3.22 1.96
N GLU A 71 -1.91 2.30 2.59
CA GLU A 71 -2.26 2.36 4.01
C GLU A 71 -1.01 2.46 4.88
N ARG A 72 0.00 1.64 4.62
CA ARG A 72 1.28 1.72 5.33
C ARG A 72 1.99 3.05 5.14
N GLN A 73 1.95 3.63 3.94
CA GLN A 73 2.52 4.96 3.72
C GLN A 73 1.76 6.02 4.53
N LEU A 74 0.43 5.99 4.53
CA LEU A 74 -0.36 6.94 5.31
C LEU A 74 -0.10 6.79 6.82
N GLU A 75 -0.21 5.58 7.36
CA GLU A 75 -0.12 5.30 8.79
C GLU A 75 1.29 5.42 9.37
N LYS A 76 2.32 5.00 8.62
CA LYS A 76 3.70 4.94 9.15
C LYS A 76 4.58 6.09 8.73
N LEU A 77 4.21 6.81 7.66
CA LEU A 77 5.01 7.91 7.12
C LEU A 77 4.30 9.25 7.27
N TYR A 78 3.16 9.41 6.60
CA TYR A 78 2.57 10.74 6.42
C TYR A 78 1.83 11.25 7.66
N TYR A 79 1.04 10.43 8.36
CA TYR A 79 0.40 10.85 9.61
C TYR A 79 1.41 11.12 10.73
N PRO A 80 2.37 10.23 11.02
CA PRO A 80 3.38 10.49 12.04
C PRO A 80 4.24 11.71 11.73
N LEU A 81 4.56 11.96 10.46
CA LEU A 81 5.29 13.16 10.03
C LEU A 81 4.46 14.43 10.22
N LYS A 82 3.17 14.40 9.84
CA LYS A 82 2.24 15.51 10.05
C LYS A 82 2.14 15.85 11.54
N ASP A 83 1.98 14.83 12.37
CA ASP A 83 1.94 14.99 13.83
C ASP A 83 3.26 15.55 14.36
N ALA A 84 4.40 14.99 13.95
CA ALA A 84 5.72 15.48 14.37
C ALA A 84 5.94 16.95 13.97
N LEU A 85 5.42 17.40 12.83
CA LEU A 85 5.48 18.80 12.41
C LEU A 85 4.54 19.71 13.20
N LEU A 86 3.35 19.22 13.56
CA LEU A 86 2.42 19.95 14.44
C LEU A 86 3.01 20.07 15.85
N PHE A 87 3.57 19.00 16.41
CA PHE A 87 4.23 19.02 17.71
C PHE A 87 5.46 19.95 17.75
N ASN A 88 6.16 20.13 16.63
CA ASN A 88 7.33 21.00 16.55
C ASN A 88 7.02 22.46 16.16
N ASN A 89 5.92 22.75 15.45
CA ASN A 89 5.60 24.10 14.98
C ASN A 89 4.32 24.72 15.57
N PHE A 90 3.40 23.92 16.11
CA PHE A 90 2.06 24.38 16.53
C PHE A 90 1.54 23.58 17.73
N PRO A 91 1.92 23.92 18.97
CA PRO A 91 1.13 23.50 20.11
C PRO A 91 -0.26 24.15 19.99
N GLY A 92 -1.31 23.34 20.07
CA GLY A 92 -2.68 23.79 19.91
C GLY A 92 -2.98 25.06 20.72
N ASN A 93 -3.61 26.04 20.05
CA ASN A 93 -4.12 27.26 20.66
C ASN A 93 -3.07 28.20 21.30
N ILE A 94 -1.86 28.18 20.78
CA ILE A 94 -0.80 29.05 21.26
C ILE A 94 -0.72 30.33 20.40
N SER A 95 -0.93 31.47 21.06
CA SER A 95 -0.75 32.83 20.52
C SER A 95 0.59 32.96 19.78
N ARG A 96 0.61 33.72 18.67
CA ARG A 96 1.85 34.17 17.97
C ARG A 96 2.93 34.69 18.92
N ASP A 97 2.58 35.15 20.12
CA ASP A 97 3.51 35.63 21.14
C ASP A 97 4.32 34.54 21.83
N GLN A 98 3.84 33.29 21.94
CA GLN A 98 4.60 32.21 22.60
C GLN A 98 5.59 31.52 21.64
N LEU A 99 5.45 31.71 20.31
CA LEU A 99 6.50 31.37 19.34
C LEU A 99 7.79 32.21 19.55
N ARG A 100 7.73 33.32 20.31
CA ARG A 100 8.92 34.08 20.71
C ARG A 100 9.77 33.37 21.76
N GLU A 101 9.20 32.46 22.55
CA GLU A 101 9.88 31.59 23.50
C GLU A 101 10.08 30.21 22.84
N GLY A 102 10.91 30.06 21.81
CA GLY A 102 12.28 29.59 22.05
C GLY A 102 12.42 28.08 22.26
N ASP A 103 11.35 27.34 22.55
CA ASP A 103 11.42 25.92 22.92
C ASP A 103 11.21 25.02 21.70
N CYS A 104 12.19 25.06 20.80
CA CYS A 104 12.29 24.16 19.66
C CYS A 104 12.63 22.75 20.17
N ARG A 105 11.62 21.86 20.22
CA ARG A 105 11.79 20.43 20.54
C ARG A 105 12.65 19.71 19.49
N PRO A 106 13.28 18.56 19.81
CA PRO A 106 14.31 17.98 18.97
C PRO A 106 13.77 17.53 17.61
N ILE A 107 14.37 18.09 16.55
CA ILE A 107 14.19 17.68 15.14
C ILE A 107 14.58 16.23 14.90
N ASP A 108 15.22 15.56 15.85
CA ASP A 108 15.61 14.15 15.81
C ASP A 108 14.44 13.23 15.42
N ASN A 109 13.20 13.59 15.76
CA ASN A 109 12.02 12.83 15.37
C ASN A 109 11.64 13.00 13.89
N ILE A 110 12.09 14.07 13.23
CA ILE A 110 11.75 14.41 11.84
C ILE A 110 12.80 13.89 10.84
N ILE A 111 14.08 13.87 11.25
CA ILE A 111 15.21 13.44 10.40
C ILE A 111 14.99 12.06 9.75
N PRO A 112 14.50 11.02 10.45
CA PRO A 112 14.32 9.70 9.85
C PRO A 112 13.39 9.71 8.63
N TYR A 113 12.39 10.59 8.61
CA TYR A 113 11.43 10.69 7.51
C TYR A 113 12.04 11.26 6.21
N GLN A 114 13.16 11.99 6.29
CA GLN A 114 13.86 12.52 5.10
C GLN A 114 14.35 11.42 4.16
N TYR A 115 14.65 10.24 4.70
CA TYR A 115 15.12 9.09 3.92
C TYR A 115 14.00 8.18 3.44
N LEU A 116 12.77 8.38 3.93
CA LEU A 116 11.62 7.54 3.61
C LEU A 116 10.69 8.17 2.55
N ILE A 117 10.83 9.47 2.29
CA ILE A 117 10.05 10.20 1.29
C ILE A 117 10.88 10.33 0.01
N GLU A 118 10.32 9.94 -1.14
CA GLU A 118 11.02 9.98 -2.43
C GLU A 118 10.60 11.13 -3.35
N ASN A 119 9.58 11.90 -2.97
CA ASN A 119 8.94 12.90 -3.83
C ASN A 119 9.34 14.35 -3.49
N GLU A 120 8.62 15.35 -4.02
CA GLU A 120 8.84 16.79 -3.79
C GLU A 120 8.87 17.16 -2.28
N THR A 121 8.13 16.42 -1.45
CA THR A 121 8.08 16.59 0.01
C THR A 121 9.44 16.34 0.64
N ARG A 122 10.28 15.45 0.08
CA ARG A 122 11.67 15.23 0.54
C ARG A 122 12.51 16.50 0.46
N GLY A 123 12.41 17.22 -0.66
CA GLY A 123 13.17 18.46 -0.87
C GLY A 123 12.73 19.57 0.10
N LYS A 124 11.42 19.65 0.36
CA LYS A 124 10.86 20.61 1.33
C LYS A 124 11.25 20.25 2.77
N LEU A 125 11.24 18.96 3.10
CA LEU A 125 11.62 18.45 4.41
C LEU A 125 13.11 18.71 4.69
N SER A 126 13.98 18.43 3.72
CA SER A 126 15.42 18.73 3.82
C SER A 126 15.66 20.22 4.07
N ARG A 127 15.01 21.09 3.29
CA ARG A 127 15.13 22.55 3.47
C ARG A 127 14.66 23.01 4.84
N TYR A 128 13.57 22.43 5.36
CA TYR A 128 13.10 22.74 6.70
C TYR A 128 14.12 22.33 7.77
N ILE A 129 14.70 21.13 7.66
CA ILE A 129 15.75 20.64 8.58
C ILE A 129 17.00 21.53 8.49
N ASP A 130 17.47 21.86 7.28
CA ASP A 130 18.64 22.71 7.07
C ASP A 130 18.45 24.13 7.65
N ILE A 131 17.24 24.69 7.50
CA ILE A 131 16.89 26.00 8.05
C ILE A 131 16.82 25.96 9.57
N PHE A 132 16.29 24.89 10.15
CA PHE A 132 16.26 24.74 11.60
C PHE A 132 17.66 24.57 12.19
N ILE A 133 18.51 23.75 11.57
CA ILE A 133 19.92 23.58 12.00
C ILE A 133 20.68 24.89 11.85
N SER A 134 20.48 25.62 10.74
CA SER A 134 21.14 26.92 10.56
C SER A 134 20.61 27.97 11.53
N MET A 135 19.33 27.92 11.92
CA MET A 135 18.77 28.78 12.96
C MET A 135 19.33 28.52 14.37
N GLN A 136 19.76 27.29 14.67
CA GLN A 136 20.50 27.01 15.91
C GLN A 136 21.96 27.52 15.87
N LYS A 137 22.53 27.71 14.67
CA LYS A 137 23.94 28.10 14.46
C LYS A 137 24.12 29.57 14.06
N MET A 138 23.08 30.20 13.53
CA MET A 138 23.04 31.55 12.95
C MET A 138 21.69 32.20 13.28
N ASP A 139 21.66 33.52 13.37
CA ASP A 139 20.47 34.31 13.74
C ASP A 139 19.47 34.40 12.56
N VAL A 140 18.93 33.25 12.14
CA VAL A 140 17.95 33.16 11.06
C VAL A 140 16.59 33.62 11.59
N PRO A 141 15.86 34.51 10.88
CA PRO A 141 14.56 34.99 11.34
C PRO A 141 13.56 33.84 11.53
N LYS A 142 12.91 33.79 12.71
CA LYS A 142 11.79 32.88 13.04
C LYS A 142 10.71 32.84 11.94
N ALA A 143 10.45 33.97 11.28
CA ALA A 143 9.49 34.08 10.18
C ALA A 143 9.83 33.16 8.98
N HIS A 144 11.13 32.92 8.72
CA HIS A 144 11.57 32.07 7.62
C HIS A 144 11.30 30.59 7.91
N LEU A 145 11.49 30.16 9.16
CA LEU A 145 11.17 28.80 9.60
C LEU A 145 9.67 28.52 9.53
N ILE A 146 8.84 29.47 9.97
CA ILE A 146 7.37 29.36 9.91
C ILE A 146 6.90 29.17 8.47
N LEU A 147 7.36 30.01 7.54
CA LEU A 147 6.98 29.94 6.14
C LEU A 147 7.37 28.59 5.50
N LYS A 148 8.54 28.05 5.87
CA LYS A 148 9.00 26.75 5.37
C LYS A 148 8.26 25.57 6.00
N SER A 149 7.85 25.70 7.27
CA SER A 149 6.97 24.73 7.91
C SER A 149 5.59 24.67 7.24
N GLU A 150 5.03 25.81 6.83
CA GLU A 150 3.76 25.88 6.09
C GLU A 150 3.88 25.27 4.69
N GLU A 151 4.95 25.58 3.95
CA GLU A 151 5.22 24.96 2.63
C GLU A 151 5.32 23.43 2.73
N LEU A 152 5.97 22.92 3.77
CA LEU A 152 6.12 21.49 4.04
C LEU A 152 4.79 20.86 4.44
N PHE A 153 4.01 21.52 5.29
CA PHE A 153 2.69 21.06 5.71
C PHE A 153 1.73 20.93 4.52
N GLN A 154 1.69 21.94 3.64
CA GLN A 154 0.89 21.90 2.41
C GLN A 154 1.31 20.76 1.48
N ALA A 155 2.61 20.46 1.38
CA ALA A 155 3.10 19.35 0.58
C ALA A 155 2.64 18.00 1.13
N ILE A 156 2.73 17.83 2.45
CA ILE A 156 2.26 16.62 3.14
C ILE A 156 0.75 16.44 2.98
N GLU A 157 -0.05 17.50 3.13
CA GLU A 157 -1.50 17.42 2.93
C GLU A 157 -1.87 17.07 1.49
N LYS A 158 -1.14 17.60 0.51
CA LYS A 158 -1.32 17.25 -0.90
C LYS A 158 -1.02 15.77 -1.15
N ASP A 159 0.06 15.25 -0.56
CA ASP A 159 0.44 13.84 -0.68
C ASP A 159 -0.60 12.93 0.00
N ILE A 160 -1.04 13.26 1.21
CA ILE A 160 -2.11 12.52 1.91
C ILE A 160 -3.39 12.49 1.08
N LYS A 161 -3.79 13.63 0.51
CA LYS A 161 -4.99 13.71 -0.34
C LYS A 161 -4.85 12.85 -1.59
N TYR A 162 -3.67 12.87 -2.23
CA TYR A 162 -3.39 12.03 -3.39
C TYR A 162 -3.50 10.53 -3.04
N LEU A 163 -2.89 10.10 -1.94
CA LEU A 163 -2.94 8.72 -1.48
C LEU A 163 -4.34 8.27 -1.07
N ASN A 164 -5.10 9.12 -0.38
CA ASN A 164 -6.50 8.83 -0.06
C ASN A 164 -7.36 8.67 -1.33
N ASN A 165 -7.19 9.55 -2.33
CA ASN A 165 -7.91 9.41 -3.59
C ASN A 165 -7.56 8.09 -4.31
N GLN A 166 -6.28 7.68 -4.31
CA GLN A 166 -5.87 6.39 -4.87
C GLN A 166 -6.49 5.22 -4.09
N LEU A 167 -6.56 5.32 -2.77
CA LEU A 167 -7.18 4.30 -1.93
C LEU A 167 -8.68 4.19 -2.21
N ASP A 168 -9.38 5.31 -2.40
CA ASP A 168 -10.79 5.32 -2.79
C ASP A 168 -11.01 4.68 -4.17
N GLU A 169 -10.16 5.02 -5.15
CA GLU A 169 -10.19 4.41 -6.50
C GLU A 169 -9.91 2.90 -6.46
N LEU A 170 -9.04 2.45 -5.57
CA LEU A 170 -8.74 1.04 -5.35
C LEU A 170 -9.75 0.35 -4.42
N THR A 171 -10.67 1.04 -3.77
CA THR A 171 -11.67 0.38 -2.91
C THR A 171 -13.04 0.28 -3.58
N HIS A 172 -13.32 1.18 -4.54
CA HIS A 172 -14.50 1.15 -5.39
C HIS A 172 -14.28 0.39 -6.71
#